data_AF-G0EQP7-F1
#
_entry.id   AF-G0EQP7-F1
#
_cell.length_a   1.000
_cell.length_b   1.000
_cell.length_c   1.000
_cell.angle_alpha   90.00
_cell.angle_beta   90.00
_cell.angle_gamma   90.00
#
_symmetry.space_group_name_H-M   'P 1'
#
loop_
_entity.id
_entity.type
_entity.pdbx_description
1 polymer ?
#
loop_
_entity_poly.entity_id
_entity_poly.type
_entity_poly.pdbx_seq_one_letter_code
_entity_poly.pdbx_strand_id
1 'polypeptide(L)'
;MPRTTISDLDKRIASICHRIGINEDGSSNGNGLINTMKEIKERLDSHEKYLDNLSEDMVKIDYRLEKLESLAKVISEEQQKIINEMKEIKKNIDDSITSTKIKKAANFILLLAGVLTALGTILGTIYFFTNHFIGK
;
A
#
# COMPACT_ATOMS: atom_id res chain seq x y z
N MET A 1 -36.68 -52.40 32.06
CA MET A 1 -36.33 -51.25 31.20
C MET A 1 -37.64 -50.55 30.82
N PRO A 2 -37.78 -49.23 31.03
CA PRO A 2 -38.97 -48.52 30.57
C PRO A 2 -39.05 -48.61 29.04
N ARG A 3 -40.24 -48.98 28.51
CA ARG A 3 -40.49 -49.04 27.06
C ARG A 3 -40.65 -47.61 26.55
N THR A 4 -39.83 -47.22 25.58
CA THR A 4 -40.01 -45.98 24.82
C THR A 4 -41.37 -46.02 24.13
N THR A 5 -42.20 -45.01 24.35
CA THR A 5 -43.50 -44.91 23.68
C THR A 5 -43.35 -44.15 22.37
N ILE A 6 -44.31 -44.31 21.45
CA ILE A 6 -44.37 -43.54 20.20
C ILE A 6 -44.39 -42.03 20.51
N SER A 7 -45.09 -41.64 21.58
CA SER A 7 -45.12 -40.26 22.06
C SER A 7 -43.74 -39.70 22.45
N ASP A 8 -42.86 -40.53 23.01
CA ASP A 8 -41.50 -40.11 23.35
C ASP A 8 -40.64 -39.91 22.10
N LEU A 9 -40.88 -40.69 21.04
CA LEU A 9 -40.20 -40.52 19.76
C LEU A 9 -40.65 -39.25 19.05
N ASP A 10 -41.96 -38.98 19.01
CA ASP A 10 -42.52 -37.77 18.38
C ASP A 10 -41.97 -36.49 19.02
N LYS A 11 -41.90 -36.45 20.36
CA LYS A 11 -41.29 -35.31 21.08
C LYS A 11 -39.82 -35.11 20.76
N ARG A 12 -39.07 -36.21 20.61
CA ARG A 12 -37.64 -36.14 20.24
C ARG A 12 -37.48 -35.67 18.80
N ILE A 13 -38.31 -36.15 17.87
CA ILE A 13 -38.30 -35.71 16.47
C ILE A 13 -38.64 -34.23 16.38
N ALA A 14 -39.70 -33.77 17.05
CA ALA A 14 -40.07 -32.35 17.08
C ALA A 14 -38.94 -31.45 17.64
N SER A 15 -38.26 -31.89 18.70
CA SER A 15 -37.11 -31.18 19.26
C SER A 15 -35.93 -31.12 18.27
N ILE A 16 -35.67 -32.21 17.54
CA ILE A 16 -34.64 -32.25 16.49
C ILE A 16 -35.02 -31.30 15.34
N CYS A 17 -36.25 -31.35 14.84
CA CYS A 17 -36.73 -30.45 13.78
C CYS A 17 -36.58 -28.98 14.18
N HIS A 18 -36.98 -28.63 15.41
CA HIS A 18 -36.83 -27.26 15.89
C HIS A 18 -35.36 -26.82 15.97
N ARG A 19 -34.44 -27.68 16.46
CA ARG A 19 -33.00 -27.40 16.51
C ARG A 19 -32.37 -27.28 15.12
N ILE A 20 -32.79 -28.11 14.17
CA ILE A 20 -32.36 -28.02 12.78
C ILE A 20 -32.86 -26.71 12.15
N GLY A 21 -34.05 -26.25 12.54
CA GLY A 21 -34.66 -25.02 12.03
C GLY A 21 -35.87 -25.25 11.14
N ILE A 22 -36.57 -26.37 11.31
CA ILE A 22 -37.69 -26.80 10.47
C ILE A 22 -38.98 -26.86 11.31
N ASN A 23 -40.04 -26.27 10.78
CA ASN A 23 -41.40 -26.33 11.32
C ASN A 23 -42.05 -27.69 11.03
N GLU A 24 -43.17 -28.00 11.68
CA GLU A 24 -43.90 -29.25 11.47
C GLU A 24 -44.42 -29.42 10.03
N ASP A 25 -44.66 -28.32 9.32
CA ASP A 25 -45.06 -28.30 7.90
C ASP A 25 -43.89 -28.43 6.92
N GLY A 26 -42.66 -28.61 7.42
CA GLY A 26 -41.44 -28.70 6.62
C GLY A 26 -40.85 -27.35 6.19
N SER A 27 -41.48 -26.23 6.53
CA SER A 27 -40.96 -24.89 6.24
C SER A 27 -39.80 -24.52 7.18
N SER A 28 -38.95 -23.58 6.75
CA SER A 28 -37.92 -23.00 7.63
C SER A 28 -38.58 -22.19 8.73
N ASN A 29 -38.16 -22.40 9.97
CA ASN A 29 -38.65 -21.66 11.13
C ASN A 29 -37.87 -20.37 11.41
N GLY A 30 -36.89 -20.04 10.54
CA GLY A 30 -36.04 -18.84 10.66
C GLY A 30 -35.03 -18.90 11.82
N ASN A 31 -35.02 -19.98 12.59
CA ASN A 31 -34.12 -20.23 13.71
C ASN A 31 -33.37 -21.55 13.48
N GLY A 32 -32.50 -21.92 14.42
CA GLY A 32 -31.80 -23.20 14.39
C GLY A 32 -30.62 -23.27 13.41
N LEU A 33 -30.08 -24.48 13.25
CA LEU A 33 -28.79 -24.72 12.60
C LEU A 33 -28.75 -24.25 11.14
N ILE A 34 -29.83 -24.43 10.38
CA ILE A 34 -29.88 -24.01 8.97
C ILE A 34 -29.69 -22.49 8.85
N ASN A 35 -30.40 -21.71 9.66
CA ASN A 35 -30.27 -20.26 9.62
C ASN A 35 -28.87 -19.80 10.09
N THR A 36 -28.35 -20.38 11.16
CA THR A 36 -26.99 -20.09 11.64
C THR A 36 -25.93 -20.40 10.58
N MET A 37 -26.03 -21.53 9.87
CA MET A 37 -25.10 -21.85 8.78
C MET A 37 -25.18 -20.83 7.64
N LYS A 38 -26.38 -20.35 7.32
CA LYS A 38 -26.58 -19.32 6.29
C LYS A 38 -25.92 -18.00 6.69
N GLU A 39 -26.14 -17.54 7.91
CA GLU A 39 -25.51 -16.31 8.42
C GLU A 39 -23.98 -16.43 8.47
N ILE A 40 -23.44 -17.58 8.89
CA ILE A 40 -22.00 -17.82 8.87
C ILE A 40 -21.46 -17.77 7.45
N LYS A 41 -22.16 -18.39 6.49
CA LYS A 41 -21.76 -18.34 5.07
C LYS A 41 -21.73 -16.91 4.54
N GLU A 42 -22.79 -16.14 4.77
CA GLU A 42 -22.86 -14.74 4.33
C GLU A 42 -21.72 -13.89 4.94
N ARG A 43 -21.36 -14.13 6.21
CA ARG A 43 -20.21 -13.49 6.86
C ARG A 43 -18.88 -13.92 6.26
N LEU A 44 -18.71 -15.21 5.93
CA LEU A 44 -17.51 -15.73 5.28
C LEU A 44 -17.32 -15.10 3.89
N ASP A 45 -18.37 -15.08 3.08
CA ASP A 45 -18.35 -14.46 1.75
C ASP A 45 -17.99 -12.96 1.85
N SER A 46 -18.52 -12.26 2.86
CA SER A 46 -18.15 -10.86 3.12
C SER A 46 -16.70 -10.69 3.55
N HIS A 47 -16.15 -11.60 4.36
CA HIS A 47 -14.75 -11.54 4.77
C HIS A 47 -13.80 -11.87 3.62
N GLU A 48 -14.15 -12.83 2.76
CA GLU A 48 -13.38 -13.16 1.56
C GLU A 48 -13.25 -11.93 0.65
N LYS A 49 -14.37 -11.28 0.35
CA LYS A 49 -14.36 -10.02 -0.43
C LYS A 49 -13.54 -8.91 0.23
N TYR A 50 -13.57 -8.82 1.56
CA TYR A 50 -12.76 -7.84 2.28
C TYR A 50 -11.26 -8.16 2.18
N LEU A 51 -10.87 -9.43 2.24
CA LEU A 51 -9.49 -9.87 2.07
C LEU A 51 -8.98 -9.64 0.65
N ASP A 52 -9.82 -9.86 -0.36
CA ASP A 52 -9.48 -9.57 -1.76
C ASP A 52 -9.17 -8.09 -1.96
N ASN A 53 -10.03 -7.21 -1.43
CA ASN A 53 -9.80 -5.75 -1.49
C ASN A 53 -8.51 -5.36 -0.76
N LEU A 54 -8.24 -5.94 0.41
CA LEU A 54 -6.99 -5.72 1.15
C LEU A 54 -5.78 -6.15 0.33
N SER A 55 -5.86 -7.30 -0.35
CA SER A 55 -4.79 -7.79 -1.20
C SER A 55 -4.50 -6.84 -2.35
N GLU A 56 -5.55 -6.34 -3.03
CA GLU A 56 -5.40 -5.33 -4.08
C GLU A 56 -4.76 -4.04 -3.56
N ASP A 57 -5.16 -3.58 -2.38
CA ASP A 57 -4.62 -2.36 -1.78
C ASP A 57 -3.16 -2.53 -1.33
N MET A 58 -2.77 -3.72 -0.84
CA MET A 58 -1.38 -4.04 -0.54
C MET A 58 -0.51 -3.98 -1.82
N VAL A 59 -0.98 -4.55 -2.92
CA VAL A 59 -0.27 -4.47 -4.22
C VAL A 59 -0.08 -3.01 -4.66
N LYS A 60 -1.10 -2.15 -4.50
CA LYS A 60 -0.97 -0.71 -4.80
C LYS A 60 0.02 -0.01 -3.88
N ILE A 61 0.05 -0.36 -2.60
CA ILE A 61 1.00 0.20 -1.63
C ILE A 61 2.43 -0.20 -1.98
N ASP A 62 2.68 -1.47 -2.26
CA ASP A 62 4.00 -1.97 -2.65
C ASP A 62 4.53 -1.24 -3.88
N TYR A 63 3.68 -1.09 -4.92
CA TYR A 63 4.03 -0.31 -6.11
C TYR A 63 4.37 1.16 -5.81
N ARG A 64 3.64 1.80 -4.87
CA ARG A 64 3.93 3.17 -4.44
C ARG A 64 5.24 3.25 -3.66
N LEU A 65 5.56 2.24 -2.85
CA LEU A 65 6.81 2.16 -2.10
C LEU A 65 8.01 1.96 -3.02
N GLU A 66 7.95 1.05 -3.99
CA GLU A 66 9.01 0.86 -4.99
C GLU A 66 9.35 2.17 -5.73
N LYS A 67 8.31 2.94 -6.11
CA LYS A 67 8.50 4.26 -6.72
C LYS A 67 9.18 5.25 -5.77
N LEU A 68 8.78 5.28 -4.50
CA LEU A 68 9.40 6.15 -3.50
C LEU A 68 10.87 5.78 -3.26
N GLU A 69 11.21 4.49 -3.22
CA GLU A 69 12.60 4.03 -3.10
C GLU A 69 13.44 4.45 -4.30
N SER A 70 12.92 4.28 -5.53
CA SER A 70 13.60 4.76 -6.73
C SER A 70 13.85 6.26 -6.70
N LEU A 71 12.88 7.04 -6.19
CA LEU A 71 13.04 8.49 -6.05
C LEU A 71 14.08 8.88 -5.01
N ALA A 72 14.04 8.24 -3.84
CA ALA A 72 15.01 8.48 -2.79
C ALA A 72 16.44 8.24 -3.29
N LYS A 73 16.63 7.19 -4.12
CA LYS A 73 17.90 6.91 -4.77
C LYS A 73 18.33 8.02 -5.74
N VAL A 74 17.46 8.46 -6.64
CA VAL A 74 17.77 9.56 -7.59
C VAL A 74 18.13 10.85 -6.85
N ILE A 75 17.35 11.21 -5.83
CA ILE A 75 17.62 12.40 -5.02
C ILE A 75 18.96 12.27 -4.31
N SER A 76 19.28 11.10 -3.76
CA SER A 76 20.56 10.84 -3.08
C SER A 76 21.75 10.95 -4.05
N GLU A 77 21.63 10.41 -5.27
CA GLU A 77 22.65 10.50 -6.32
C GLU A 77 22.89 11.96 -6.74
N GLU A 78 21.83 12.72 -7.01
CA GLU A 78 21.92 14.14 -7.38
C GLU A 78 22.46 15.00 -6.22
N GLN A 79 22.05 14.72 -4.97
CA GLN A 79 22.62 15.39 -3.80
C GLN A 79 24.12 15.14 -3.67
N GLN A 80 24.57 13.89 -3.87
CA GLN A 80 25.98 13.55 -3.81
C GLN A 80 26.79 14.24 -4.92
N LYS A 81 26.21 14.35 -6.12
CA LYS A 81 26.78 15.10 -7.24
C LYS A 81 26.93 16.58 -6.90
N ILE A 82 25.89 17.22 -6.38
CA ILE A 82 25.94 18.62 -5.92
C ILE A 82 27.03 18.81 -4.85
N ILE A 83 27.11 17.92 -3.87
CA ILE A 83 28.15 17.99 -2.82
C ILE A 83 29.55 17.93 -3.42
N ASN A 84 29.78 17.05 -4.40
CA ASN A 84 31.07 16.92 -5.06
C ASN A 84 31.40 18.16 -5.92
N GLU A 85 30.45 18.65 -6.71
CA GLU A 85 30.60 19.88 -7.52
C GLU A 85 30.86 21.11 -6.62
N MET A 86 30.17 21.22 -5.48
CA MET A 86 30.42 22.30 -4.51
C MET A 86 31.81 22.22 -3.87
N LYS A 87 32.33 21.02 -3.60
CA LYS A 87 33.71 20.83 -3.11
C LYS A 87 34.73 21.28 -4.16
N GLU A 88 34.49 20.96 -5.43
CA GLU A 88 35.37 21.41 -6.53
C GLU A 88 35.30 22.92 -6.75
N ILE A 89 34.10 23.52 -6.70
CA ILE A 89 33.91 24.98 -6.72
C ILE A 89 34.72 25.63 -5.60
N LYS A 90 34.62 25.14 -4.36
CA LYS A 90 35.37 25.66 -3.22
C LYS A 90 36.89 25.60 -3.45
N LYS A 91 37.40 24.45 -3.92
CA LYS A 91 38.82 24.29 -4.25
C LYS A 91 39.27 25.26 -5.35
N ASN A 92 38.47 25.44 -6.39
CA ASN A 92 38.77 26.35 -7.49
C ASN A 92 38.78 27.83 -7.07
N ILE A 93 37.96 28.21 -6.10
CA ILE A 93 37.96 29.55 -5.49
C ILE A 93 39.24 29.74 -4.64
N ASP A 94 39.60 28.76 -3.81
CA ASP A 94 40.80 28.81 -2.97
C ASP A 94 42.10 28.86 -3.82
N ASP A 95 42.13 28.17 -4.97
CA ASP A 95 43.25 28.15 -5.93
C ASP A 95 43.25 29.35 -6.92
N SER A 96 42.35 30.33 -6.77
CA SER A 96 42.14 31.41 -7.76
C SER A 96 43.03 32.66 -7.59
N ILE A 97 43.91 32.69 -6.59
CA ILE A 97 44.85 33.81 -6.39
C ILE A 97 45.92 33.89 -7.51
N THR A 98 46.07 32.88 -8.39
CA THR A 98 47.13 32.88 -9.44
C THR A 98 46.66 32.57 -10.89
N SER A 99 46.75 33.60 -11.74
CA SER A 99 46.87 33.73 -13.23
C SER A 99 46.25 32.80 -14.30
N THR A 100 45.41 31.79 -14.01
CA THR A 100 44.70 31.01 -15.06
C THR A 100 43.22 31.41 -15.23
N LYS A 101 42.94 32.72 -15.38
CA LYS A 101 41.60 33.30 -15.16
C LYS A 101 40.50 32.85 -16.12
N ILE A 102 40.76 32.67 -17.43
CA ILE A 102 39.68 32.41 -18.41
C ILE A 102 39.22 30.94 -18.42
N LYS A 103 40.15 29.97 -18.50
CA LYS A 103 39.79 28.54 -18.44
C LYS A 103 39.18 28.16 -17.08
N LYS A 104 39.66 28.75 -15.98
CA LYS A 104 39.08 28.54 -14.65
C LYS A 104 37.68 29.16 -14.52
N ALA A 105 37.44 30.34 -15.07
CA ALA A 105 36.11 30.95 -15.09
C ALA A 105 35.10 30.12 -15.92
N ALA A 106 35.53 29.59 -17.07
CA ALA A 106 34.70 28.69 -17.87
C ALA A 106 34.34 27.40 -17.11
N ASN A 107 35.31 26.76 -16.45
CA ASN A 107 35.05 25.57 -15.62
C ASN A 107 34.13 25.88 -14.43
N PHE A 108 34.29 27.05 -13.79
CA PHE A 108 33.44 27.49 -12.69
C PHE A 108 31.98 27.70 -13.11
N ILE A 109 31.76 28.34 -14.28
CA ILE A 109 30.43 28.50 -14.86
C ILE A 109 29.81 27.13 -15.21
N LEU A 110 30.61 26.21 -15.75
CA LEU A 110 30.14 24.87 -16.09
C LEU A 110 29.72 24.07 -14.83
N LEU A 111 30.48 24.18 -13.74
CA LEU A 111 30.15 23.57 -12.45
C LEU A 111 28.90 24.19 -11.82
N LEU A 112 28.74 25.51 -11.88
CA LEU A 112 27.50 26.18 -11.42
C LEU A 112 26.28 25.75 -12.23
N ALA A 113 26.43 25.60 -13.54
CA ALA A 113 25.37 25.09 -14.40
C ALA A 113 25.00 23.63 -14.04
N GLY A 114 25.98 22.80 -13.68
CA GLY A 114 25.79 21.44 -13.17
C GLY A 114 24.91 21.42 -11.91
N VAL A 115 25.26 22.23 -10.91
CA VAL A 115 24.53 22.33 -9.65
C VAL A 115 23.09 22.82 -9.88
N LEU A 116 22.91 23.85 -10.71
CA LEU A 116 21.57 24.38 -11.03
C LEU A 116 20.71 23.35 -11.75
N THR A 117 21.29 22.55 -12.64
CA THR A 117 20.58 21.48 -13.35
C THR A 117 20.19 20.35 -12.39
N ALA A 118 21.08 19.95 -11.49
CA ALA A 118 20.82 18.95 -10.46
C ALA A 118 19.69 19.39 -9.51
N LEU A 119 19.74 20.64 -9.04
CA LEU A 119 18.67 21.23 -8.23
C LEU A 119 17.34 21.30 -8.98
N GLY A 120 17.37 21.69 -10.26
CA GLY A 120 16.19 21.70 -11.12
C GLY A 120 15.59 20.30 -11.29
N THR A 121 16.44 19.27 -11.41
CA THR A 121 16.02 17.87 -11.50
C THR A 121 15.38 17.39 -10.21
N ILE A 122 15.95 17.71 -9.05
CA ILE A 122 15.37 17.39 -7.74
C ILE A 122 14.01 18.05 -7.58
N LEU A 123 13.92 19.37 -7.84
CA LEU A 123 12.67 20.12 -7.73
C LEU A 123 11.60 19.64 -8.71
N GLY A 124 11.98 19.36 -9.96
CA GLY A 124 11.08 18.83 -10.99
C GLY A 124 10.56 17.45 -10.63
N THR A 125 11.42 16.60 -10.06
CA THR A 125 11.05 15.25 -9.61
C THR A 125 10.08 15.31 -8.43
N ILE A 126 10.32 16.19 -7.45
CA ILE A 126 9.41 16.42 -6.32
C ILE A 126 8.06 16.97 -6.81
N TYR A 127 8.08 17.93 -7.74
CA TYR A 127 6.87 18.52 -8.30
C TYR A 127 6.03 17.50 -9.08
N PHE A 128 6.66 16.75 -10.00
CA PHE A 128 6.01 15.67 -10.75
C PHE A 128 5.36 14.67 -9.80
N PHE A 129 6.07 14.24 -8.75
CA PHE A 129 5.52 13.26 -7.84
C PHE A 129 4.36 13.80 -7.00
N THR A 130 4.49 15.03 -6.50
CA THR A 130 3.45 15.69 -5.73
C THR A 130 2.18 15.88 -6.56
N ASN A 131 2.29 16.30 -7.82
CA ASN A 131 1.12 16.53 -8.68
C ASN A 131 0.54 15.27 -9.31
N HIS A 132 1.34 14.23 -9.57
CA HIS A 132 0.89 13.06 -10.32
C HIS A 132 0.54 11.85 -9.43
N PHE A 133 1.03 11.79 -8.19
CA PHE A 133 0.78 10.67 -7.27
C PHE A 133 0.16 11.05 -5.92
N ILE A 134 0.21 12.33 -5.52
CA ILE A 134 -0.36 12.82 -4.24
C ILE A 134 -1.52 13.80 -4.50
N GLY A 135 -1.43 14.64 -5.52
CA GLY A 135 -2.50 15.48 -6.02
C GLY A 135 -3.60 14.64 -6.68
N LYS A 136 -4.85 15.02 -6.43
CA LYS A 136 -6.09 14.38 -6.92
C LYS A 136 -6.04 13.95 -8.37
#